data_AF-A0A965I1T9-F1
#
_entry.id   AF-A0A965I1T9-F1
#
_cell.length_a   1.000
_cell.length_b   1.000
_cell.length_c   1.000
_cell.angle_alpha   90.00
_cell.angle_beta   90.00
_cell.angle_gamma   90.00
#
_symmetry.space_group_name_H-M   'P 1'
#
loop_
_entity.id
_entity.type
_entity.pdbx_description
1 polymer ?
#
loop_
_entity_poly.entity_id
_entity_poly.type
_entity_poly.pdbx_seq_one_letter_code
_entity_poly.pdbx_strand_id
1 'polypeptide(L)'
;MDRIGENAGNLFIVAEFEGFQHATTCMNAVWQDEEFKEMNVERDKDPAGIPVGPLLLRDVCGKPKISAPVHLARTYRLPRAHLSKAIDLLDQVSSLSEEISVCGVLPVLSPEMDTMVAVYQFESMEDAGRLTDQVGMSSEFQQIVSQASELGTLIRAGLNVRL
;
A
#
# COMPACT_ATOMS: atom_id res chain seq x y z
N MET A 1 14.50 11.02 12.35
CA MET A 1 13.80 11.17 11.06
C MET A 1 12.40 10.67 11.32
N ASP A 2 11.46 11.59 11.46
CA ASP A 2 10.12 11.27 11.96
C ASP A 2 9.36 10.49 10.88
N ARG A 3 9.00 9.26 11.22
CA ARG A 3 8.39 8.25 10.36
C ARG A 3 6.93 8.13 10.82
N ILE A 4 5.95 8.34 9.93
CA ILE A 4 4.54 8.55 10.31
C ILE A 4 3.71 7.28 10.11
N GLY A 5 3.14 6.75 11.20
CA GLY A 5 2.17 5.66 11.19
C GLY A 5 2.78 4.25 11.26
N GLU A 6 2.02 3.25 10.81
CA GLU A 6 2.43 1.85 10.81
C GLU A 6 3.72 1.65 10.00
N ASN A 7 4.62 0.81 10.51
CA ASN A 7 5.94 0.53 9.92
C ASN A 7 6.86 1.74 9.82
N ALA A 8 6.61 2.76 10.64
CA ALA A 8 7.46 3.93 10.80
C ALA A 8 8.92 3.52 10.98
N GLY A 9 9.68 3.58 9.88
CA GLY A 9 11.09 3.34 9.87
C GLY A 9 11.63 2.06 9.31
N ASN A 10 10.74 1.25 8.79
CA ASN A 10 11.11 0.15 7.94
C ASN A 10 11.51 0.69 6.57
N LEU A 11 12.42 -0.01 5.90
CA LEU A 11 12.69 0.18 4.47
C LEU A 11 11.85 -0.83 3.70
N PHE A 12 11.13 -0.35 2.69
CA PHE A 12 10.33 -1.20 1.81
C PHE A 12 11.00 -1.27 0.44
N ILE A 13 11.17 -2.49 -0.06
CA ILE A 13 11.55 -2.75 -1.44
C ILE A 13 10.28 -3.24 -2.16
N VAL A 14 9.85 -2.49 -3.17
CA VAL A 14 8.62 -2.76 -3.91
C VAL A 14 8.97 -2.89 -5.39
N ALA A 15 8.39 -3.90 -6.04
CA ALA A 15 8.49 -4.10 -7.47
C ALA A 15 7.10 -4.44 -8.03
N GLU A 16 6.82 -3.96 -9.24
CA GLU A 16 5.59 -4.23 -9.99
C GLU A 16 5.92 -5.17 -11.14
N PHE A 17 5.05 -6.15 -11.39
CA PHE A 17 5.23 -7.16 -12.44
C PHE A 17 3.92 -7.34 -13.21
N GLU A 18 4.01 -7.66 -14.50
CA GLU A 18 2.84 -7.91 -15.37
C GLU A 18 1.99 -9.12 -14.93
N GLY A 19 2.55 -10.02 -14.12
CA GLY A 19 1.81 -11.16 -13.60
C GLY A 19 2.60 -12.01 -12.61
N PHE A 20 1.88 -12.93 -11.96
CA PHE A 20 2.40 -13.78 -10.89
C PHE A 20 3.55 -14.69 -11.33
N GLN A 21 3.48 -15.21 -12.56
CA GLN A 21 4.55 -16.03 -13.11
C GLN A 21 5.84 -15.22 -13.29
N HIS A 22 5.73 -13.99 -13.81
CA HIS A 22 6.88 -13.11 -13.96
C HIS A 22 7.46 -12.74 -12.60
N ALA A 23 6.63 -12.30 -11.64
CA ALA A 23 7.04 -11.98 -10.28
C ALA A 23 7.81 -13.14 -9.61
N THR A 24 7.24 -14.34 -9.61
CA THR A 24 7.87 -15.52 -8.97
C THR A 24 9.15 -15.98 -9.67
N THR A 25 9.25 -15.80 -11.00
CA THR A 25 10.47 -16.08 -11.76
C THR A 25 11.59 -15.11 -11.38
N CYS A 26 11.29 -13.81 -11.33
CA CYS A 26 12.24 -12.79 -10.89
C CYS A 26 12.66 -12.97 -9.44
N MET A 27 11.74 -13.26 -8.52
CA MET A 27 12.07 -13.53 -7.12
C MET A 27 13.01 -14.73 -6.96
N ASN A 28 12.76 -15.82 -7.70
CA ASN A 28 13.66 -16.96 -7.69
C ASN A 28 15.06 -16.59 -8.19
N ALA A 29 15.16 -15.77 -9.24
CA ALA A 29 16.46 -15.28 -9.74
C ALA A 29 17.18 -14.44 -8.68
N VAL A 30 16.50 -13.50 -8.03
CA VAL A 30 17.07 -12.66 -6.94
C VAL A 30 17.58 -13.51 -5.78
N TRP A 31 16.87 -14.58 -5.39
CA TRP A 31 17.34 -15.45 -4.31
C TRP A 31 18.57 -16.30 -4.66
N GLN A 32 18.83 -16.49 -5.95
CA GLN A 32 20.03 -17.18 -6.42
C GLN A 32 21.19 -16.23 -6.68
N ASP A 33 20.95 -14.92 -6.71
CA ASP A 33 21.95 -13.89 -6.94
C ASP A 33 22.96 -13.80 -5.77
N GLU A 34 24.25 -13.75 -6.10
CA GLU A 34 25.32 -13.76 -5.08
C GLU A 34 25.38 -12.42 -4.31
N GLU A 35 25.15 -11.28 -4.96
CA GLU A 35 25.12 -9.98 -4.27
C GLU A 35 23.95 -9.93 -3.28
N PHE A 36 22.79 -10.48 -3.66
CA PHE A 36 21.65 -10.58 -2.74
C PHE A 36 21.96 -11.49 -1.54
N LYS A 37 22.67 -12.60 -1.75
CA LYS A 37 23.10 -13.49 -0.64
C LYS A 37 24.09 -12.79 0.28
N GLU A 38 25.10 -12.12 -0.24
CA GLU A 38 26.08 -11.36 0.53
C GLU A 38 25.43 -10.23 1.35
N MET A 39 24.52 -9.48 0.72
CA MET A 39 23.74 -8.45 1.41
C MET A 39 22.94 -9.05 2.58
N ASN A 40 22.34 -10.23 2.42
CA ASN A 40 21.60 -10.89 3.50
C ASN A 40 22.51 -11.36 4.64
N VAL A 41 23.73 -11.81 4.35
CA VAL A 41 24.72 -12.15 5.39
C VAL A 41 25.09 -10.92 6.22
N GLU A 42 25.24 -9.75 5.60
CA GLU A 42 25.50 -8.51 6.34
C GLU A 42 24.25 -8.04 7.10
N ARG A 43 23.06 -8.13 6.49
CA ARG A 43 21.78 -7.83 7.15
C ARG A 43 21.60 -8.64 8.44
N ASP A 44 21.92 -9.93 8.42
CA ASP A 44 21.74 -10.84 9.56
C ASP A 44 22.63 -10.49 10.77
N LYS A 45 23.70 -9.70 10.57
CA LYS A 45 24.56 -9.21 11.66
C LYS A 45 24.00 -7.97 12.35
N ASP A 46 23.07 -7.25 11.71
CA ASP A 46 22.48 -6.02 12.23
C ASP A 46 21.18 -6.35 13.00
N PRO A 47 21.05 -5.98 14.29
CA PRO A 47 19.82 -6.19 15.05
C PRO A 47 18.60 -5.44 14.49
N ALA A 48 18.80 -4.40 13.66
CA ALA A 48 17.73 -3.70 12.95
C ALA A 48 17.37 -4.36 11.60
N GLY A 49 18.17 -5.32 11.12
CA GLY A 49 18.03 -6.01 9.84
C GLY A 49 16.96 -7.11 9.82
N ILE A 50 15.84 -6.94 10.53
CA ILE A 50 14.80 -7.97 10.63
C ILE A 50 14.01 -8.04 9.31
N PRO A 51 14.02 -9.17 8.59
CA PRO A 51 13.32 -9.27 7.32
C PRO A 51 11.81 -9.42 7.54
N VAL A 52 11.03 -8.71 6.73
CA VAL A 52 9.56 -8.84 6.68
C VAL A 52 9.15 -9.12 5.24
N GLY A 53 8.45 -10.24 5.02
CA GLY A 53 8.00 -10.68 3.69
C GLY A 53 8.79 -11.88 3.14
N PRO A 54 8.75 -12.11 1.81
CA PRO A 54 8.10 -11.28 0.79
C PRO A 54 6.57 -11.28 0.94
N LEU A 55 5.95 -10.15 0.60
CA LEU A 55 4.50 -10.03 0.47
C LEU A 55 4.17 -9.92 -1.01
N LEU A 56 3.24 -10.74 -1.49
CA LEU A 56 2.77 -10.67 -2.86
C LEU A 56 1.35 -10.16 -2.89
N LEU A 57 1.16 -9.02 -3.54
CA LEU A 57 -0.12 -8.33 -3.64
C LEU A 57 -0.62 -8.36 -5.08
N ARG A 58 -1.93 -8.16 -5.25
CA ARG A 58 -2.60 -7.99 -6.55
C ARG A 58 -3.38 -6.69 -6.55
N ASP A 59 -3.27 -5.95 -7.64
CA ASP A 59 -4.09 -4.77 -7.91
C ASP A 59 -5.52 -5.18 -8.25
N VAL A 60 -6.51 -4.52 -7.65
CA VAL A 60 -7.93 -4.80 -7.89
C VAL A 60 -8.70 -3.63 -8.47
N CYS A 61 -8.25 -2.40 -8.23
CA CYS A 61 -8.81 -1.19 -8.82
C CYS A 61 -7.78 -0.05 -8.79
N GLY A 62 -8.00 0.96 -9.63
CA GLY A 62 -7.01 2.00 -9.87
C GLY A 62 -5.70 1.45 -10.46
N LYS A 63 -4.74 2.33 -10.73
CA LYS A 63 -3.41 1.94 -11.20
C LYS A 63 -2.37 2.34 -10.15
N PRO A 64 -1.63 1.39 -9.57
CA PRO A 64 -0.47 1.74 -8.74
C PRO A 64 0.56 2.51 -9.56
N LYS A 65 1.13 3.53 -8.93
CA LYS A 65 2.25 4.33 -9.38
C LYS A 65 3.33 4.18 -8.32
N ILE A 66 4.08 3.07 -8.39
CA ILE A 66 5.19 2.80 -7.46
C ILE A 66 6.28 3.90 -7.51
N SER A 67 6.28 4.70 -8.58
CA SER A 67 7.15 5.86 -8.74
C SER A 67 6.68 7.13 -8.03
N ALA A 68 5.45 7.15 -7.49
CA ALA A 68 4.97 8.31 -6.73
C ALA A 68 5.87 8.54 -5.49
N PRO A 69 6.22 9.79 -5.17
CA PRO A 69 7.08 10.09 -4.02
C PRO A 69 6.49 9.73 -2.66
N VAL A 70 5.16 9.77 -2.53
CA VAL A 70 4.47 9.51 -1.26
C VAL A 70 3.29 8.57 -1.45
N HIS A 71 3.21 7.53 -0.61
CA HIS A 71 2.08 6.61 -0.54
C HIS A 71 1.48 6.60 0.87
N LEU A 72 0.21 6.93 1.00
CA LEU A 72 -0.54 6.70 2.23
C LEU A 72 -1.31 5.38 2.09
N ALA A 73 -0.86 4.35 2.80
CA ALA A 73 -1.49 3.05 2.83
C ALA A 73 -2.46 2.95 4.00
N ARG A 74 -3.73 2.63 3.71
CA ARG A 74 -4.78 2.35 4.71
C ARG A 74 -5.23 0.90 4.55
N THR A 75 -4.92 0.08 5.55
CA THR A 75 -5.24 -1.35 5.54
C THR A 75 -6.53 -1.61 6.29
N TYR A 76 -7.48 -2.20 5.59
CA TYR A 76 -8.78 -2.58 6.13
C TYR A 76 -8.86 -4.09 6.25
N ARG A 77 -9.35 -4.59 7.39
CA ARG A 77 -9.91 -5.94 7.47
C ARG A 77 -11.26 -5.92 6.77
N LEU A 78 -11.41 -6.70 5.71
CA LEU A 78 -12.54 -6.62 4.79
C LEU A 78 -13.06 -8.03 4.45
N PRO A 79 -14.31 -8.37 4.81
CA PRO A 79 -14.94 -9.59 4.33
C PRO A 79 -14.94 -9.64 2.80
N ARG A 80 -14.54 -10.78 2.21
CA ARG A 80 -14.44 -10.94 0.76
C ARG A 80 -15.74 -10.58 0.01
N ALA A 81 -16.89 -10.85 0.63
CA ALA A 81 -18.21 -10.51 0.08
C ALA A 81 -18.44 -9.00 -0.11
N HIS A 82 -17.69 -8.16 0.61
CA HIS A 82 -17.80 -6.70 0.53
C HIS A 82 -16.81 -6.06 -0.45
N LEU A 83 -15.91 -6.85 -1.07
CA LEU A 83 -14.86 -6.33 -1.94
C LEU A 83 -15.39 -5.45 -3.07
N SER A 84 -16.42 -5.91 -3.80
CA SER A 84 -16.95 -5.15 -4.93
C SER A 84 -17.40 -3.76 -4.49
N LYS A 85 -18.13 -3.68 -3.37
CA LYS A 85 -18.59 -2.41 -2.81
C LYS A 85 -17.42 -1.53 -2.35
N ALA A 86 -16.38 -2.13 -1.78
CA ALA A 86 -15.19 -1.39 -1.38
C ALA A 86 -14.43 -0.82 -2.58
N ILE A 87 -14.36 -1.55 -3.69
CA ILE A 87 -13.83 -1.05 -4.97
C ILE A 87 -14.65 0.15 -5.46
N ASP A 88 -15.98 0.04 -5.46
CA ASP A 88 -16.87 1.15 -5.87
C ASP A 88 -16.65 2.42 -5.02
N LEU A 89 -16.34 2.28 -3.72
CA LEU A 89 -16.02 3.41 -2.86
C LEU A 89 -14.66 4.05 -3.21
N LEU A 90 -13.66 3.26 -3.60
CA LEU A 90 -12.36 3.81 -4.03
C LEU A 90 -12.45 4.56 -5.36
N ASP A 91 -13.31 4.09 -6.27
CA ASP A 91 -13.57 4.80 -7.52
C ASP A 91 -14.30 6.13 -7.26
N GLN A 92 -15.20 6.17 -6.27
CA GLN A 92 -15.82 7.42 -5.81
C GLN A 92 -14.79 8.38 -5.22
N VAL A 93 -13.83 7.89 -4.42
CA VAL A 93 -12.75 8.73 -3.88
C VAL A 93 -11.90 9.34 -4.99
N SER A 94 -11.52 8.54 -6.00
CA SER A 94 -10.78 9.03 -7.17
C SER A 94 -11.55 10.09 -7.97
N SER A 95 -12.87 10.13 -7.84
CA SER A 95 -13.73 11.09 -8.53
C SER A 95 -13.90 12.42 -7.78
N LEU A 96 -13.40 12.54 -6.53
CA LEU A 96 -13.54 13.75 -5.72
C LEU A 96 -12.62 14.89 -6.20
N SER A 97 -11.48 14.55 -6.83
CA SER A 97 -10.54 15.51 -7.40
C SER A 97 -9.65 14.81 -8.42
N GLU A 98 -9.32 15.49 -9.51
CA GLU A 98 -8.34 15.01 -10.51
C GLU A 98 -6.94 14.84 -9.91
N GLU A 99 -6.65 15.50 -8.79
CA GLU A 99 -5.38 15.40 -8.07
C GLU A 99 -5.31 14.17 -7.14
N ILE A 100 -6.43 13.47 -6.92
CA ILE A 100 -6.47 12.28 -6.08
C ILE A 100 -6.25 11.04 -6.94
N SER A 101 -5.19 10.31 -6.61
CA SER A 101 -4.95 8.97 -7.10
C SER A 101 -5.02 7.98 -5.95
N VAL A 102 -5.93 7.00 -6.04
CA VAL A 102 -6.00 5.88 -5.11
C VAL A 102 -6.09 4.58 -5.88
N CYS A 103 -5.36 3.55 -5.41
CA CYS A 103 -5.52 2.19 -5.90
C CYS A 103 -5.86 1.23 -4.75
N GLY A 104 -6.51 0.13 -5.10
CA GLY A 104 -6.81 -0.96 -4.18
C GLY A 104 -5.90 -2.15 -4.49
N VAL A 105 -5.28 -2.71 -3.45
CA VAL A 105 -4.49 -3.94 -3.55
C VAL A 105 -4.94 -4.98 -2.52
N LEU A 106 -4.79 -6.25 -2.87
CA LEU A 106 -5.12 -7.40 -2.03
C LEU A 106 -3.93 -8.33 -1.83
N PRO A 107 -3.84 -9.01 -0.68
CA PRO A 107 -2.86 -10.06 -0.47
C PRO A 107 -3.16 -11.29 -1.34
N VAL A 108 -2.10 -11.81 -1.96
CA VAL A 108 -2.07 -13.15 -2.56
C VAL A 108 -1.18 -14.08 -1.74
N LEU A 109 -0.07 -13.56 -1.21
CA LEU A 109 0.76 -14.21 -0.21
C LEU A 109 1.09 -13.18 0.87
N SER A 110 0.49 -13.35 2.04
CA SER A 110 0.65 -12.48 3.21
C SER A 110 0.23 -13.21 4.48
N PRO A 111 0.76 -12.87 5.67
CA PRO A 111 0.21 -13.34 6.94
C PRO A 111 -1.27 -12.98 7.13
N GLU A 112 -1.69 -11.79 6.69
CA GLU A 112 -3.09 -11.35 6.75
C GLU A 112 -3.78 -11.39 5.38
N MET A 113 -4.49 -12.49 5.10
CA MET A 113 -5.22 -12.72 3.85
C MET A 113 -6.63 -12.09 3.79
N ASP A 114 -7.15 -11.61 4.93
CA ASP A 114 -8.49 -11.04 5.10
C ASP A 114 -8.50 -9.50 4.97
N THR A 115 -7.53 -8.94 4.24
CA THR A 115 -7.29 -7.50 4.16
C THR A 115 -7.38 -6.94 2.75
N MET A 116 -7.68 -5.64 2.69
CA MET A 116 -7.54 -4.81 1.49
C MET A 116 -6.78 -3.54 1.87
N VAL A 117 -5.84 -3.11 1.02
CA VAL A 117 -5.11 -1.87 1.23
C VAL A 117 -5.55 -0.85 0.18
N ALA A 118 -6.04 0.28 0.66
CA ALA A 118 -6.23 1.48 -0.15
C ALA A 118 -4.94 2.30 -0.10
N VAL A 119 -4.32 2.55 -1.26
CA VAL A 119 -3.06 3.26 -1.36
C VAL A 119 -3.31 4.58 -2.09
N TYR A 120 -3.29 5.67 -1.33
CA TYR A 120 -3.35 7.03 -1.89
C TYR A 120 -1.94 7.44 -2.31
N GLN A 121 -1.83 8.07 -3.46
CA GLN A 121 -0.56 8.28 -4.15
C GLN A 121 -0.39 9.77 -4.43
N PHE A 122 0.62 10.39 -3.84
CA PHE A 122 0.83 11.84 -3.91
C PHE A 122 2.19 12.18 -4.54
N GLU A 123 2.24 13.34 -5.19
CA GLU A 123 3.47 13.87 -5.81
C GLU A 123 4.43 14.47 -4.79
N SER A 124 3.96 14.81 -3.58
CA SER A 124 4.78 15.35 -2.50
C SER A 124 4.12 15.18 -1.12
N MET A 125 4.91 15.40 -0.06
CA MET A 125 4.36 15.47 1.31
C MET A 125 3.44 16.69 1.50
N GLU A 126 3.71 17.79 0.78
CA GLU A 126 2.88 18.98 0.79
C GLU A 126 1.49 18.68 0.19
N ASP A 127 1.46 18.01 -0.96
CA ASP A 127 0.21 17.59 -1.60
C ASP A 127 -0.57 16.61 -0.73
N ALA A 128 0.12 15.67 -0.10
CA ALA A 128 -0.51 14.73 0.84
C ALA A 128 -1.24 15.47 1.98
N GLY A 129 -0.59 16.49 2.58
CA GLY A 129 -1.20 17.32 3.61
C GLY A 129 -2.37 18.15 3.08
N ARG A 130 -2.13 18.92 2.02
CA ARG A 130 -3.13 19.81 1.41
C ARG A 130 -4.39 19.07 0.97
N LEU A 131 -4.25 17.94 0.26
CA LEU A 131 -5.40 17.17 -0.21
C LEU A 131 -6.14 16.46 0.94
N THR A 132 -5.42 16.07 1.99
CA THR A 132 -6.06 15.55 3.22
C THR A 132 -6.92 16.63 3.87
N ASP A 133 -6.42 17.87 3.97
CA ASP A 133 -7.19 18.97 4.57
C ASP A 133 -8.39 19.38 3.69
N GLN A 134 -8.18 19.48 2.37
CA GLN A 134 -9.20 19.95 1.43
C GLN A 134 -10.29 18.91 1.15
N VAL A 135 -9.88 17.67 0.85
CA VAL A 135 -10.82 16.61 0.45
C VAL A 135 -11.16 15.71 1.63
N GLY A 136 -10.19 15.40 2.49
CA GLY A 136 -10.42 14.51 3.63
C GLY A 136 -11.46 15.04 4.63
N MET A 137 -11.71 16.35 4.66
CA MET A 137 -12.72 16.98 5.52
C MET A 137 -14.02 17.33 4.78
N SER A 138 -14.14 17.02 3.49
CA SER A 138 -15.36 17.32 2.72
C SER A 138 -16.51 16.41 3.14
N SER A 139 -17.75 16.89 2.96
CA SER A 139 -18.94 16.12 3.32
C SER A 139 -19.04 14.83 2.49
N GLU A 140 -18.65 14.91 1.22
CA GLU A 140 -18.63 13.83 0.26
C GLU A 140 -17.64 12.73 0.69
N PHE A 141 -16.42 13.11 1.09
CA PHE A 141 -15.43 12.15 1.58
C PHE A 141 -15.87 11.52 2.90
N GLN A 142 -16.41 12.30 3.83
CA GLN A 142 -16.91 11.78 5.10
C GLN A 142 -18.07 10.80 4.93
N GLN A 143 -18.93 11.01 3.93
CA GLN A 143 -19.97 10.05 3.57
C GLN A 143 -19.38 8.73 3.08
N ILE A 144 -18.35 8.78 2.23
CA ILE A 144 -17.64 7.58 1.76
C ILE A 144 -16.97 6.84 2.93
N VAL A 145 -16.34 7.57 3.85
CA VAL A 145 -15.72 6.97 5.06
C VAL A 145 -16.78 6.27 5.92
N SER A 146 -17.95 6.89 6.09
CA SER A 146 -19.07 6.28 6.82
C SER A 146 -19.52 4.98 6.16
N GLN A 147 -19.73 4.97 4.83
CA GLN A 147 -20.08 3.76 4.09
C GLN A 147 -18.99 2.68 4.18
N ALA A 148 -17.71 3.07 4.08
CA ALA A 148 -16.60 2.14 4.20
C ALA A 148 -16.55 1.47 5.58
N SER A 149 -16.95 2.18 6.64
CA SER A 149 -16.99 1.65 8.00
C SER A 149 -18.02 0.53 8.20
N GLU A 150 -19.06 0.48 7.36
CA GLU A 150 -20.04 -0.62 7.34
C GLU A 150 -19.50 -1.86 6.61
N LEU A 151 -18.53 -1.67 5.70
CA LEU A 151 -17.96 -2.75 4.90
C LEU A 151 -16.81 -3.45 5.60
N GLY A 152 -15.98 -2.72 6.34
CA GLY A 152 -14.79 -3.25 7.00
C GLY A 152 -14.22 -2.33 8.06
N THR A 153 -13.13 -2.77 8.69
CA THR A 153 -12.49 -2.04 9.79
C THR A 153 -11.10 -1.60 9.38
N LEU A 154 -10.80 -0.30 9.49
CA LEU A 154 -9.42 0.19 9.36
C LEU A 154 -8.60 -0.36 10.54
N ILE A 155 -7.59 -1.15 10.25
CA ILE A 155 -6.76 -1.77 11.29
C ILE A 155 -5.36 -1.15 11.36
N ARG A 156 -4.86 -0.60 10.25
CA ARG A 156 -3.52 0.00 10.15
C ARG A 156 -3.52 1.13 9.13
N ALA A 157 -2.72 2.15 9.37
CA ALA A 157 -2.42 3.19 8.40
C ALA A 157 -0.97 3.64 8.54
N GLY A 158 -0.28 3.84 7.42
CA GLY A 158 1.11 4.26 7.40
C GLY A 158 1.42 5.05 6.14
N LEU A 159 2.43 5.91 6.23
CA LEU A 159 2.88 6.73 5.12
C LEU A 159 4.29 6.30 4.72
N ASN A 160 4.43 5.93 3.46
CA ASN A 160 5.71 5.59 2.85
C ASN A 160 6.19 6.77 2.02
N VAL A 161 7.45 7.16 2.21
CA VAL A 161 8.12 8.17 1.39
C VAL A 161 9.24 7.47 0.63
N ARG A 162 9.28 7.68 -0.67
CA ARG A 162 10.36 7.20 -1.51
C ARG A 162 11.63 8.00 -1.20
N LEU A 163 12.74 7.29 -0.97
CA LEU A 163 14.07 7.85 -0.75
C LEU A 163 14.83 8.03 -2.07
#